data_AF-A0A4P7L0E0-F1
#
_entry.id   AF-A0A4P7L0E0-F1
#
_cell.length_a   1.000
_cell.length_b   1.000
_cell.length_c   1.000
_cell.angle_alpha   90.00
_cell.angle_beta   90.00
_cell.angle_gamma   90.00
#
_symmetry.space_group_name_H-M   'P 1'
#
loop_
_entity.id
_entity.type
_entity.pdbx_description
1 polymer ?
#
loop_
_entity_poly.entity_id
_entity_poly.type
_entity_poly.pdbx_seq_one_letter_code
_entity_poly.pdbx_strand_id
1 'polypeptide(L)'
;MLLSNVLEEIKCDELARCYYWRWTIKSFFKLIKSAGHNVEFWLQKIAKALLRRLIIASMACVLVWRIQRAEEIQNAKARRFLCRLSGRPQKRGRRESAPAIFAGLSVLLNTIQLLSEYSAEELSKFTSTILGSPKYV
;
A
#
# COMPACT_ATOMS: atom_id res chain seq x y z
N MET A 1 -17.30 11.35 -26.86
CA MET A 1 -16.61 12.57 -27.33
C MET A 1 -15.51 12.92 -26.34
N LEU A 2 -14.25 13.03 -26.77
CA LEU A 2 -13.12 13.48 -25.95
C LEU A 2 -12.63 14.81 -26.52
N LEU A 3 -12.51 15.83 -25.68
CA LEU A 3 -11.85 17.09 -26.04
C LEU A 3 -10.38 16.98 -25.63
N SER A 4 -9.47 17.31 -26.54
CA SER A 4 -8.03 17.20 -26.31
C SER A 4 -7.25 18.35 -26.93
N ASN A 5 -6.12 18.69 -26.32
CA ASN A 5 -5.15 19.67 -26.79
C ASN A 5 -3.92 19.01 -27.44
N VAL A 6 -3.97 17.70 -27.70
CA VAL A 6 -2.90 17.00 -28.43
C VAL A 6 -2.96 17.33 -29.92
N LEU A 7 -1.83 17.23 -30.62
CA LEU A 7 -1.74 17.45 -32.06
C LEU A 7 -2.66 16.47 -32.82
N GLU A 8 -3.21 16.91 -33.95
CA GLU A 8 -4.11 16.10 -34.80
C GLU A 8 -3.46 14.83 -35.34
N GLU A 9 -2.12 14.79 -35.38
CA GLU A 9 -1.32 13.62 -35.78
C GLU A 9 -1.49 12.43 -34.82
N ILE A 10 -1.90 12.66 -33.57
CA ILE A 10 -2.15 11.60 -32.61
C ILE A 10 -3.43 10.86 -33.00
N LYS A 11 -3.29 9.57 -33.27
CA LYS A 11 -4.41 8.72 -33.68
C LYS A 11 -5.46 8.62 -32.57
N CYS A 12 -6.72 8.49 -32.97
CA CYS A 12 -7.84 8.40 -32.04
C CYS A 12 -7.73 7.22 -31.06
N ASP A 13 -7.13 6.09 -31.47
CA ASP A 13 -6.91 4.92 -30.62
C ASP A 13 -5.87 5.18 -29.53
N GLU A 14 -4.83 5.96 -29.83
CA GLU A 14 -3.85 6.40 -28.86
C GLU A 14 -4.45 7.39 -27.86
N LEU A 15 -5.24 8.37 -28.34
CA LEU A 15 -5.97 9.30 -27.48
C LEU A 15 -6.94 8.57 -26.54
N ALA A 16 -7.68 7.59 -27.07
CA ALA A 16 -8.57 6.74 -26.27
C ALA A 16 -7.81 5.93 -25.22
N ARG A 17 -6.61 5.42 -25.56
CA ARG A 17 -5.73 4.73 -24.61
C ARG A 17 -5.24 5.67 -23.51
N CYS A 18 -4.82 6.89 -23.82
CA CYS A 18 -4.47 7.91 -22.83
C CYS A 18 -5.63 8.18 -21.86
N TYR A 19 -6.85 8.34 -22.39
CA TYR A 19 -8.04 8.51 -21.55
C TYR A 19 -8.36 7.26 -20.71
N TYR A 20 -8.14 6.06 -21.26
CA TYR A 20 -8.30 4.81 -20.51
C TYR A 20 -7.37 4.75 -19.30
N TRP A 21 -6.11 5.16 -19.44
CA TRP A 21 -5.14 5.21 -18.33
C TRP A 21 -5.57 6.14 -17.19
N ARG A 22 -6.45 7.12 -17.43
CA ARG A 22 -7.05 7.96 -16.38
C ARG A 22 -7.68 7.12 -15.27
N TRP A 23 -8.27 5.96 -15.60
CA TRP A 23 -8.91 5.09 -14.61
C TRP A 23 -7.93 4.56 -13.56
N THR A 24 -6.63 4.53 -13.87
CA THR A 24 -5.58 4.10 -12.95
C THR A 24 -5.60 4.89 -11.65
N ILE A 25 -5.96 6.19 -11.68
CA ILE A 25 -6.06 7.06 -10.50
C ILE A 25 -7.07 6.54 -9.47
N LYS A 26 -8.08 5.76 -9.88
CA LYS A 26 -9.05 5.17 -8.94
C LYS A 26 -8.40 4.24 -7.94
N SER A 27 -7.33 3.55 -8.34
CA SER A 27 -6.59 2.69 -7.41
C SER A 27 -5.87 3.49 -6.32
N PHE A 28 -5.41 4.72 -6.61
CA PHE A 28 -4.85 5.62 -5.60
C PHE A 28 -5.92 6.10 -4.63
N PHE A 29 -7.07 6.56 -5.13
CA PHE A 29 -8.18 6.96 -4.26
C PHE A 29 -8.68 5.79 -3.39
N LYS A 30 -8.64 4.56 -3.92
CA LYS A 30 -8.95 3.36 -3.13
C LYS A 30 -7.96 3.15 -1.98
N LEU A 31 -6.66 3.38 -2.20
CA LEU A 31 -5.64 3.27 -1.14
C LEU A 31 -5.76 4.37 -0.08
N ILE A 32 -6.03 5.61 -0.49
CA ILE A 32 -6.22 6.72 0.44
C ILE A 32 -7.47 6.53 1.31
N LYS A 33 -8.55 6.04 0.72
CA LYS A 33 -9.81 5.77 1.40
C LYS A 33 -9.75 4.41 2.11
N SER A 34 -10.57 3.46 1.71
CA SER A 34 -10.87 2.26 2.51
C SER A 34 -9.83 1.14 2.47
N ALA A 35 -8.89 1.14 1.52
CA ALA A 35 -7.98 0.01 1.33
C ALA A 35 -6.58 0.19 1.96
N GLY A 36 -6.31 1.36 2.55
CA GLY A 36 -5.04 1.72 3.16
C GLY A 36 -5.19 2.72 4.31
N HIS A 37 -5.22 4.02 4.00
CA HIS A 37 -5.09 5.08 5.01
C HIS A 37 -6.38 5.47 5.74
N ASN A 38 -7.55 5.04 5.26
CA ASN A 38 -8.85 5.29 5.87
C ASN A 38 -9.11 6.79 6.10
N VAL A 39 -8.82 7.62 5.09
CA VAL A 39 -8.91 9.08 5.18
C VAL A 39 -10.29 9.58 5.66
N GLU A 40 -11.35 8.83 5.37
CA GLU A 40 -12.72 9.18 5.75
C GLU A 40 -12.97 9.07 7.27
N PHE A 41 -12.08 8.37 8.00
CA PHE A 41 -12.13 8.21 9.46
C PHE A 41 -11.11 9.09 10.19
N TRP A 42 -10.47 10.01 9.48
CA TRP A 42 -9.52 10.95 10.05
C TRP A 42 -10.26 12.05 10.82
N LEU A 43 -10.08 12.09 12.14
CA LEU A 43 -10.76 13.03 13.04
C LEU A 43 -10.08 14.41 13.13
N GLN A 44 -9.29 14.79 12.13
CA GLN A 44 -8.61 16.09 12.08
C GLN A 44 -9.62 17.23 11.89
N LYS A 45 -9.72 18.13 12.87
CA LYS A 45 -10.60 19.31 12.82
C LYS A 45 -9.97 20.54 12.15
N ILE A 46 -8.66 20.53 11.91
CA ILE A 46 -7.89 21.67 11.39
C ILE A 46 -7.34 21.33 9.99
N ALA A 47 -7.64 22.18 9.01
CA ALA A 47 -7.23 21.99 7.62
C ALA A 47 -5.72 21.78 7.44
N LYS A 48 -4.90 22.56 8.16
CA LYS A 48 -3.42 22.43 8.12
C LYS A 48 -2.94 21.05 8.61
N ALA A 49 -3.56 20.50 9.64
CA ALA A 49 -3.23 19.17 10.16
C ALA A 49 -3.67 18.06 9.20
N LEU A 50 -4.86 18.21 8.60
CA LEU A 50 -5.36 17.33 7.56
C LEU A 50 -4.42 17.31 6.35
N LEU A 51 -4.03 18.48 5.84
CA LEU A 51 -3.16 18.61 4.68
C LEU A 51 -1.79 17.93 4.91
N ARG A 52 -1.16 18.17 6.06
CA ARG A 52 0.13 17.54 6.41
C ARG A 52 0.04 16.01 6.37
N ARG A 53 -1.00 15.45 7.00
CA ARG A 53 -1.23 14.00 7.01
C ARG A 53 -1.54 13.46 5.62
N LEU A 54 -2.31 14.22 4.82
CA LEU A 54 -2.68 13.83 3.46
C LEU A 54 -1.48 13.77 2.52
N ILE A 55 -0.52 14.69 2.65
CA ILE A 55 0.72 14.67 1.86
C ILE A 55 1.51 13.39 2.13
N ILE A 56 1.71 13.04 3.41
CA ILE A 56 2.42 11.82 3.80
C ILE A 56 1.70 10.57 3.28
N ALA A 57 0.38 10.49 3.48
CA ALA A 57 -0.44 9.37 2.99
C ALA A 57 -0.42 9.25 1.46
N SER A 58 -0.42 10.38 0.76
CA SER A 58 -0.31 10.40 -0.71
C SER A 58 1.03 9.85 -1.18
N MET A 59 2.13 10.22 -0.52
CA MET A 59 3.46 9.71 -0.86
C MET A 59 3.58 8.20 -0.58
N ALA A 60 3.00 7.71 0.52
CA ALA A 60 2.94 6.27 0.79
C ALA A 60 2.15 5.51 -0.29
N CYS A 61 1.03 6.07 -0.79
CA CYS A 61 0.28 5.48 -1.90
C CYS A 61 1.09 5.46 -3.21
N VAL A 62 1.82 6.54 -3.51
CA VAL A 62 2.71 6.61 -4.69
C VAL A 62 3.84 5.59 -4.59
N LEU A 63 4.44 5.42 -3.41
CA LEU A 63 5.46 4.39 -3.17
C LEU A 63 4.91 2.99 -3.46
N VAL A 64 3.71 2.67 -2.99
CA VAL A 64 3.06 1.39 -3.26
C VAL A 64 2.82 1.19 -4.76
N TRP A 65 2.43 2.22 -5.49
CA TRP A 65 2.32 2.15 -6.95
C TRP A 65 3.66 1.89 -7.64
N ARG A 66 4.74 2.54 -7.19
CA ARG A 66 6.09 2.30 -7.72
C ARG A 66 6.50 0.84 -7.52
N ILE A 67 6.33 0.32 -6.31
CA ILE A 67 6.59 -1.10 -5.98
C ILE A 67 5.72 -2.02 -6.85
N GLN A 68 4.42 -1.71 -6.95
CA GLN A 68 3.48 -2.50 -7.74
C GLN A 68 3.92 -2.57 -9.21
N ARG A 69 4.41 -1.46 -9.80
CA ARG A 69 4.74 -1.33 -11.23
C ARG A 69 6.15 -1.74 -11.61
N ALA A 70 7.11 -1.75 -10.69
CA ALA A 70 8.49 -2.12 -10.98
C ALA A 70 8.61 -3.55 -11.55
N GLU A 71 9.32 -3.74 -12.66
CA GLU A 71 9.27 -5.01 -13.42
C GLU A 71 10.44 -5.95 -13.17
N GLU A 72 11.51 -5.46 -12.54
CA GLU A 72 12.71 -6.25 -12.25
C GLU A 72 12.40 -7.48 -11.39
N ILE A 73 13.18 -8.55 -11.58
CA ILE A 73 13.04 -9.82 -10.87
C ILE A 73 13.07 -9.63 -9.35
N GLN A 74 13.96 -8.77 -8.86
CA GLN A 74 14.07 -8.47 -7.43
C GLN A 74 12.82 -7.76 -6.89
N ASN A 75 12.26 -6.83 -7.66
CA ASN A 75 11.02 -6.14 -7.31
C ASN A 75 9.81 -7.09 -7.31
N ALA A 76 9.78 -8.07 -8.22
CA ALA A 76 8.76 -9.12 -8.20
C ALA A 76 8.85 -9.98 -6.93
N LYS A 77 10.06 -10.35 -6.48
CA LYS A 77 10.26 -11.06 -5.20
C LYS A 77 9.78 -10.22 -4.02
N ALA A 78 10.15 -8.93 -3.98
CA ALA A 78 9.73 -8.01 -2.93
C ALA A 78 8.20 -7.86 -2.87
N ARG A 79 7.52 -7.67 -4.02
CA ARG A 79 6.05 -7.64 -4.08
C ARG A 79 5.40 -8.90 -3.51
N ARG A 80 5.88 -10.08 -3.94
CA ARG A 80 5.36 -11.36 -3.45
C ARG A 80 5.56 -11.53 -1.95
N PHE A 81 6.72 -11.11 -1.43
CA PHE A 81 6.99 -11.10 0.00
C PHE A 81 6.00 -10.20 0.75
N LEU A 82 5.83 -8.94 0.32
CA LEU A 82 4.89 -8.00 0.93
C LEU A 82 3.44 -8.53 0.89
N CYS A 83 3.01 -9.10 -0.23
CA CYS A 83 1.66 -9.68 -0.33
C CYS A 83 1.46 -10.87 0.61
N ARG A 84 2.46 -11.75 0.77
CA ARG A 84 2.38 -12.84 1.76
C ARG A 84 2.28 -12.29 3.18
N LEU A 85 3.13 -11.31 3.51
CA LEU A 85 3.15 -10.66 4.81
C LEU A 85 1.83 -9.95 5.15
N SER A 86 1.11 -9.47 4.13
CA SER A 86 -0.19 -8.81 4.32
C SER A 86 -1.32 -9.73 4.79
N GLY A 87 -1.18 -11.05 4.64
CA GLY A 87 -2.24 -12.02 4.90
C GLY A 87 -3.47 -11.92 3.99
N ARG A 88 -3.49 -11.02 3.00
CA ARG A 88 -4.65 -10.80 2.14
C ARG A 88 -4.73 -11.85 1.03
N PRO A 89 -5.91 -12.44 0.76
CA PRO A 89 -6.07 -13.42 -0.31
C PRO A 89 -5.80 -12.77 -1.67
N GLN A 90 -5.10 -13.48 -2.58
CA GLN A 90 -4.80 -13.01 -3.93
C GLN A 90 -5.27 -14.03 -4.98
N LYS A 91 -5.72 -13.52 -6.13
CA LYS A 91 -6.13 -14.36 -7.25
C LYS A 91 -4.89 -14.92 -7.95
N ARG A 92 -4.87 -16.23 -8.19
CA ARG A 92 -3.77 -16.92 -8.89
C ARG A 92 -3.54 -16.33 -10.29
N GLY A 93 -2.28 -16.18 -10.67
CA GLY A 93 -1.88 -15.69 -12.00
C GLY A 93 -2.11 -14.19 -12.23
N ARG A 94 -2.61 -13.44 -11.24
CA ARG A 94 -2.77 -11.99 -11.32
C ARG A 94 -1.60 -11.30 -10.61
N ARG A 95 -1.21 -10.13 -11.13
CA ARG A 95 -0.24 -9.24 -10.48
C ARG A 95 -0.75 -8.86 -9.09
N GLU A 96 0.19 -8.75 -8.16
CA GLU A 96 -0.07 -8.39 -6.77
C GLU A 96 -0.85 -7.07 -6.66
N SER A 97 -1.89 -7.06 -5.82
CA SER A 97 -2.75 -5.88 -5.65
C SER A 97 -2.10 -4.82 -4.77
N ALA A 98 -2.25 -3.55 -5.15
CA ALA A 98 -1.73 -2.42 -4.38
C ALA A 98 -2.15 -2.44 -2.89
N PRO A 99 -3.41 -2.78 -2.52
CA PRO A 99 -3.80 -2.87 -1.11
C PRO A 99 -3.06 -3.96 -0.32
N ALA A 100 -2.74 -5.10 -0.95
CA ALA A 100 -1.95 -6.15 -0.32
C ALA A 100 -0.49 -5.72 -0.13
N ILE A 101 0.10 -5.08 -1.14
CA ILE A 101 1.44 -4.49 -1.04
C ILE A 101 1.50 -3.44 0.08
N PHE A 102 0.51 -2.54 0.15
CA PHE A 102 0.41 -1.51 1.18
C PHE A 102 0.36 -2.11 2.59
N ALA A 103 -0.53 -3.08 2.81
CA ALA A 103 -0.67 -3.73 4.12
C ALA A 103 0.61 -4.48 4.52
N GLY A 104 1.21 -5.22 3.59
CA GLY A 104 2.49 -5.89 3.84
C GLY A 104 3.63 -4.93 4.15
N LEU A 105 3.71 -3.80 3.44
CA LEU A 105 4.72 -2.78 3.69
C LEU A 105 4.57 -2.17 5.08
N SER A 106 3.33 -1.92 5.52
CA SER A 106 3.06 -1.46 6.88
C SER A 106 3.54 -2.46 7.92
N VAL A 107 3.25 -3.75 7.76
CA VAL A 107 3.75 -4.79 8.69
C VAL A 107 5.28 -4.80 8.70
N LEU A 108 5.92 -4.84 7.53
CA LEU A 108 7.38 -4.87 7.43
C LEU A 108 8.04 -3.69 8.16
N LEU A 109 7.59 -2.46 7.92
CA LEU A 109 8.19 -1.27 8.53
C LEU A 109 8.02 -1.26 10.05
N ASN A 110 6.83 -1.63 10.55
CA ASN A 110 6.60 -1.74 11.99
C ASN A 110 7.45 -2.87 12.61
N THR A 111 7.62 -4.00 11.92
CA THR A 111 8.48 -5.10 12.39
C THR A 111 9.95 -4.67 12.44
N ILE A 112 10.45 -3.96 11.43
CA ILE A 112 11.83 -3.45 11.44
C ILE A 112 12.03 -2.49 12.61
N GLN A 113 11.08 -1.58 12.84
CA GLN A 113 11.14 -0.67 13.98
C GLN A 113 11.13 -1.43 15.32
N LEU A 114 10.22 -2.39 15.49
CA LEU A 114 10.14 -3.21 16.69
C LEU A 114 11.45 -3.95 16.97
N LEU A 115 12.03 -4.59 15.95
CA LEU A 115 13.29 -5.32 16.07
C LEU A 115 14.51 -4.41 16.23
N SER A 116 14.39 -3.12 15.93
CA SER A 116 15.45 -2.14 16.22
C SER A 116 15.45 -1.65 17.66
N GLU A 117 14.32 -1.80 18.36
CA GLU A 117 14.13 -1.32 19.74
C GLU A 117 14.19 -2.45 20.78
N TYR A 118 13.85 -3.69 20.40
CA TYR A 118 13.74 -4.84 21.32
C TYR A 118 14.46 -6.07 20.78
N SER A 119 15.08 -6.82 21.69
CA SER A 119 15.62 -8.16 21.41
C SER A 119 14.51 -9.21 21.30
N ALA A 120 14.83 -10.35 20.67
CA ALA A 120 13.89 -11.46 20.53
C ALA A 120 13.50 -12.06 21.91
N GLU A 121 14.44 -12.05 22.86
CA GLU A 121 14.25 -12.52 24.22
C GLU A 121 13.25 -11.64 24.98
N GLU A 122 13.35 -10.32 24.86
CA GLU A 122 12.42 -9.37 25.49
C GLU A 122 11.01 -9.53 24.92
N LEU A 123 10.88 -9.62 23.60
CA LEU A 123 9.59 -9.86 22.93
C LEU A 123 8.96 -11.19 23.38
N SER A 124 9.78 -12.23 23.57
CA SER A 124 9.31 -13.53 24.08
C SER A 124 8.84 -13.45 25.53
N LYS A 125 9.55 -12.71 26.39
CA LYS A 125 9.13 -12.46 27.78
C LYS A 125 7.80 -11.70 27.83
N PHE A 126 7.64 -10.65 27.04
CA PHE A 126 6.36 -9.93 26.94
C PHE A 126 5.24 -10.85 26.48
N THR A 127 5.49 -11.68 25.46
CA THR A 127 4.51 -12.65 24.95
C THR A 127 4.07 -13.63 26.04
N SER A 128 5.02 -14.20 26.80
CA SER A 128 4.72 -15.12 27.90
C SER A 128 3.93 -14.47 29.04
N THR A 129 4.15 -13.19 29.30
CA THR A 129 3.43 -12.42 30.31
C THR A 129 2.00 -12.11 29.86
N ILE A 130 1.80 -11.75 28.59
CA ILE A 130 0.49 -11.37 28.02
C ILE A 130 -0.41 -12.59 27.81
N LEU A 131 0.12 -13.66 27.23
CA LEU A 131 -0.65 -14.88 26.94
C LEU A 131 -0.86 -15.76 28.17
N GLY A 132 -0.18 -15.44 29.28
CA GLY A 132 -0.01 -16.33 30.42
C GLY A 132 0.90 -17.50 30.05
N SER A 133 1.66 -18.03 31.00
CA SER A 133 2.36 -19.30 30.79
C SER A 133 1.33 -20.35 30.39
N PRO A 134 1.57 -21.18 29.34
CA PRO A 134 0.72 -22.33 29.10
C PRO A 134 0.77 -23.18 30.38
N LYS A 135 -0.36 -23.22 31.09
CA LYS A 135 -0.56 -24.24 32.12
C LYS A 135 -0.54 -25.56 31.35
N TYR A 136 0.55 -26.30 31.51
CA TYR A 136 0.71 -27.66 31.01
C TYR A 136 -0.62 -28.43 31.12
N VAL A 137 -1.05 -29.02 30.00
CA VAL A 137 -1.92 -30.20 29.98
C VAL A 137 -1.05 -31.35 29.50
#